data_AF-A0A0S8FAJ9-F1
#
_entry.id   AF-A0A0S8FAJ9-F1
#
_cell.length_a   1.000
_cell.length_b   1.000
_cell.length_c   1.000
_cell.angle_alpha   90.00
_cell.angle_beta   90.00
_cell.angle_gamma   90.00
#
_symmetry.space_group_name_H-M   'P 1'
#
loop_
_entity.id
_entity.type
_entity.pdbx_description
1 polymer ?
#
loop_
_entity_poly.entity_id
_entity_poly.type
_entity_poly.pdbx_seq_one_letter_code
_entity_poly.pdbx_strand_id
1 'polypeptide(L)'
;MSFDQAKEWIQGNADEMVELQAELTSRPAMGPENGGSGEWEKARFLENYLRRHGMDELEHYDCPDDRVPEGTRPNFVVNLPGHRDMPRVWVLSHLDVVPPGEPMADGSWKGWDSDPFAVRRVGGMLMGRGVSDNHQAVVSSVFAARALLENDIKPGSPVSLLFVADEETGSHKGLFHVLGEHGYVFSHDDAIIVPDWGKQDGSAIEVAEKSVLWLEFRVRGRQSHGSRPDLGINALRAGSWLVQRL
;
A
#
# COMPACT_ATOMS: atom_id res chain seq x y z
N MET A 1 15.27 17.72 23.71
CA MET A 1 15.92 16.40 23.69
C MET A 1 14.88 15.39 23.25
N SER A 2 14.77 15.10 21.95
CA SER A 2 13.78 14.12 21.49
C SER A 2 14.16 13.49 20.15
N PHE A 3 14.64 14.28 19.18
CA PHE A 3 14.95 13.74 17.85
C PHE A 3 16.11 12.73 17.86
N ASP A 4 17.25 13.06 18.48
CA ASP A 4 18.40 12.14 18.52
C ASP A 4 18.07 10.85 19.27
N GLN A 5 17.29 10.93 20.36
CA GLN A 5 16.81 9.77 21.10
C GLN A 5 15.90 8.89 20.25
N ALA A 6 14.92 9.47 19.56
CA ALA A 6 14.06 8.73 18.64
C ALA A 6 14.86 8.08 17.51
N LYS A 7 15.85 8.80 16.97
CA LYS A 7 16.73 8.29 15.91
C LYS A 7 17.59 7.11 16.38
N GLU A 8 18.23 7.22 17.55
CA GLU A 8 19.01 6.13 18.14
C GLU A 8 18.12 4.91 18.45
N TRP A 9 16.91 5.15 18.96
CA TRP A 9 15.93 4.09 19.20
C TRP A 9 15.55 3.38 17.89
N ILE A 10 15.25 4.11 16.81
CA ILE A 10 14.94 3.51 15.49
C ILE A 10 16.11 2.67 14.99
N GLN A 11 17.34 3.18 15.09
CA GLN A 11 18.54 2.45 14.67
C GLN A 11 18.74 1.15 15.46
N GLY A 12 18.44 1.18 16.76
CA GLY A 12 18.51 0.00 17.65
C GLY A 12 17.44 -1.06 17.37
N ASN A 13 16.38 -0.71 16.63
CA ASN A 13 15.23 -1.57 16.36
C ASN A 13 15.17 -2.09 14.91
N ALA A 14 16.27 -1.98 14.15
CA ALA A 14 16.30 -2.36 12.75
C ALA A 14 15.89 -3.82 12.49
N ASP A 15 16.25 -4.77 13.35
CA ASP A 15 15.85 -6.17 13.17
C ASP A 15 14.33 -6.38 13.36
N GLU A 16 13.70 -5.71 14.33
CA GLU A 16 12.24 -5.73 14.49
C GLU A 16 11.52 -5.08 13.30
N MET A 17 12.11 -4.05 12.69
CA MET A 17 11.58 -3.45 11.46
C MET A 17 11.56 -4.47 10.31
N VAL A 18 12.62 -5.26 10.18
CA VAL A 18 12.68 -6.33 9.16
C VAL A 18 11.70 -7.45 9.48
N GLU A 19 11.50 -7.80 10.75
CA GLU A 19 10.50 -8.79 11.18
C GLU A 19 9.07 -8.33 10.85
N LEU A 20 8.72 -7.08 11.18
CA LEU A 20 7.43 -6.51 10.80
C LEU A 20 7.25 -6.51 9.27
N GLN A 21 8.28 -6.10 8.53
CA GLN A 21 8.26 -6.14 7.07
C GLN A 21 8.02 -7.55 6.52
N ALA A 22 8.70 -8.55 7.08
CA ALA A 22 8.54 -9.95 6.66
C ALA A 22 7.12 -10.45 6.90
N GLU A 23 6.53 -10.14 8.06
CA GLU A 23 5.15 -10.51 8.39
C GLU A 23 4.13 -9.78 7.49
N LEU A 24 4.33 -8.50 7.17
CA LEU A 24 3.46 -7.78 6.24
C LEU A 24 3.54 -8.40 4.83
N THR A 25 4.73 -8.69 4.34
CA THR A 25 4.94 -9.29 3.02
C THR A 25 4.40 -10.71 2.93
N SER A 26 4.45 -11.51 4.00
CA SER A 26 3.95 -12.89 4.01
C SER A 26 2.42 -12.99 4.01
N ARG A 27 1.71 -11.86 4.05
CA ARG A 27 0.24 -11.77 4.00
C ARG A 27 -0.15 -11.07 2.71
N PRO A 28 -0.33 -11.79 1.59
CA PRO A 28 -0.70 -11.18 0.32
C PRO A 28 -2.04 -10.45 0.45
N ALA A 29 -2.03 -9.15 0.20
CA ALA A 29 -3.22 -8.30 0.28
C ALA A 29 -3.58 -7.81 -1.12
N MET A 30 -4.01 -8.73 -1.99
CA MET A 30 -4.47 -8.38 -3.33
C MET A 30 -5.98 -8.14 -3.30
N GLY A 31 -6.45 -7.03 -3.87
CA GLY A 31 -7.87 -6.77 -4.03
C GLY A 31 -8.55 -7.70 -5.07
N PRO A 32 -9.89 -7.68 -5.15
CA PRO A 32 -10.67 -8.48 -6.11
C PRO A 32 -10.29 -8.26 -7.59
N GLU A 33 -9.88 -7.05 -7.94
CA GLU A 33 -9.40 -6.65 -9.27
C GLU A 33 -8.17 -7.48 -9.69
N ASN A 34 -7.37 -7.91 -8.71
CA ASN A 34 -6.20 -8.75 -8.87
C ASN A 34 -6.47 -10.22 -8.46
N GLY A 35 -7.74 -10.59 -8.25
CA GLY A 35 -8.16 -11.95 -7.90
C GLY A 35 -7.84 -12.37 -6.47
N GLY A 36 -7.55 -11.43 -5.56
CA GLY A 36 -7.28 -11.71 -4.16
C GLY A 36 -8.48 -11.48 -3.23
N SER A 37 -8.26 -11.74 -1.93
CA SER A 37 -9.27 -11.67 -0.87
C SER A 37 -9.36 -10.30 -0.17
N GLY A 38 -8.60 -9.30 -0.61
CA GLY A 38 -8.49 -8.00 0.07
C GLY A 38 -7.47 -8.00 1.22
N GLU A 39 -7.50 -6.96 2.04
CA GLU A 39 -6.40 -6.55 2.93
C GLU A 39 -6.60 -7.02 4.38
N TRP A 40 -7.75 -7.60 4.72
CA TRP A 40 -8.15 -7.88 6.11
C TRP A 40 -7.17 -8.75 6.90
N GLU A 41 -6.58 -9.77 6.29
CA GLU A 41 -5.59 -10.61 6.97
C GLU A 41 -4.38 -9.78 7.44
N LYS A 42 -3.88 -8.89 6.58
CA LYS A 42 -2.77 -7.99 6.89
C LYS A 42 -3.18 -6.88 7.85
N ALA A 43 -4.34 -6.29 7.65
CA ALA A 43 -4.90 -5.26 8.54
C ALA A 43 -5.02 -5.78 9.97
N ARG A 44 -5.63 -6.96 10.18
CA ARG A 44 -5.76 -7.59 11.51
C ARG A 44 -4.41 -7.87 12.15
N PHE A 45 -3.43 -8.34 11.38
CA PHE A 45 -2.09 -8.54 11.90
C PHE A 45 -1.46 -7.22 12.34
N LEU A 46 -1.56 -6.18 11.52
CA LEU A 46 -1.01 -4.87 11.81
C LEU A 46 -1.71 -4.23 13.03
N GLU A 47 -3.03 -4.29 13.12
CA GLU A 47 -3.77 -3.82 14.30
C GLU A 47 -3.32 -4.51 15.58
N ASN A 48 -3.16 -5.85 15.54
CA ASN A 48 -2.67 -6.60 16.70
C ASN A 48 -1.22 -6.25 17.04
N TYR A 49 -0.40 -5.96 16.05
CA TYR A 49 0.95 -5.44 16.25
C TYR A 49 0.89 -4.05 16.94
N LEU A 50 0.09 -3.12 16.42
CA LEU A 50 -0.08 -1.77 16.98
C LEU A 50 -0.54 -1.81 18.45
N ARG A 51 -1.60 -2.58 18.75
CA ARG A 51 -2.11 -2.77 20.12
C ARG A 51 -1.03 -3.30 21.08
N ARG A 52 -0.24 -4.30 20.65
CA ARG A 52 0.88 -4.83 21.46
C ARG A 52 1.96 -3.80 21.77
N HIS A 53 2.06 -2.74 20.97
CA HIS A 53 3.00 -1.64 21.16
C HIS A 53 2.35 -0.37 21.72
N GLY A 54 1.21 -0.51 22.42
CA GLY A 54 0.57 0.59 23.16
C GLY A 54 -0.21 1.57 22.29
N MET A 55 -0.52 1.18 21.05
CA MET A 55 -1.34 1.95 20.13
C MET A 55 -2.73 1.31 19.99
N ASP A 56 -3.53 1.45 21.05
CA ASP A 56 -4.79 0.72 21.22
C ASP A 56 -6.01 1.41 20.58
N GLU A 57 -5.93 2.73 20.39
CA GLU A 57 -7.02 3.55 19.85
C GLU A 57 -7.01 3.52 18.31
N LEU A 58 -7.65 2.49 17.77
CA LEU A 58 -7.84 2.27 16.34
C LEU A 58 -9.26 2.66 15.91
N GLU A 59 -9.37 3.53 14.91
CA GLU A 59 -10.64 3.95 14.31
C GLU A 59 -10.77 3.39 12.89
N HIS A 60 -11.90 2.80 12.55
CA HIS A 60 -12.16 2.18 11.25
C HIS A 60 -13.11 3.01 10.38
N TYR A 61 -12.82 3.04 9.09
CA TYR A 61 -13.56 3.69 8.00
C TYR A 61 -13.69 2.69 6.82
N ASP A 62 -14.12 1.47 7.13
CA ASP A 62 -14.11 0.35 6.20
C ASP A 62 -15.15 0.52 5.07
N CYS A 63 -14.73 0.25 3.83
CA CYS A 63 -15.58 0.40 2.65
C CYS A 63 -16.32 -0.90 2.32
N PRO A 64 -17.65 -0.92 2.11
CA PRO A 64 -18.37 -2.13 1.68
C PRO A 64 -17.87 -2.71 0.34
N ASP A 65 -17.67 -4.03 0.30
CA ASP A 65 -17.33 -4.80 -0.89
C ASP A 65 -17.72 -6.29 -0.73
N ASP A 66 -18.86 -6.69 -1.30
CA ASP A 66 -19.37 -8.06 -1.20
C ASP A 66 -18.51 -9.11 -1.94
N ARG A 67 -17.46 -8.69 -2.65
CA ARG A 67 -16.54 -9.59 -3.37
C ARG A 67 -15.44 -10.16 -2.48
N VAL A 68 -15.21 -9.57 -1.30
CA VAL A 68 -14.23 -10.06 -0.32
C VAL A 68 -14.90 -10.81 0.83
N PRO A 69 -14.23 -11.78 1.49
CA PRO A 69 -14.85 -12.64 2.50
C PRO A 69 -15.47 -11.89 3.68
N GLU A 70 -14.86 -10.78 4.09
CA GLU A 70 -15.31 -9.94 5.20
C GLU A 70 -16.45 -8.98 4.82
N GLY A 71 -16.79 -8.85 3.54
CA GLY A 71 -17.82 -7.91 3.05
C GLY A 71 -17.40 -6.44 3.07
N THR A 72 -16.17 -6.12 3.48
CA THR A 72 -15.61 -4.76 3.48
C THR A 72 -14.12 -4.76 3.15
N ARG A 73 -13.58 -3.63 2.71
CA ARG A 73 -12.14 -3.35 2.54
C ARG A 73 -11.70 -2.45 3.71
N PRO A 74 -10.66 -2.82 4.48
CA PRO A 74 -10.33 -2.11 5.70
C PRO A 74 -9.64 -0.78 5.42
N ASN A 75 -10.05 0.28 6.11
CA ASN A 75 -9.31 1.53 6.21
C ASN A 75 -9.31 1.95 7.66
N PHE A 76 -8.14 2.15 8.28
CA PHE A 76 -8.11 2.46 9.70
C PHE A 76 -7.01 3.42 10.08
N VAL A 77 -7.27 4.16 11.16
CA VAL A 77 -6.39 5.17 11.71
C VAL A 77 -5.95 4.77 13.10
N VAL A 78 -4.69 5.07 13.39
CA VAL A 78 -4.16 5.07 14.75
C VAL A 78 -3.70 6.47 15.13
N ASN A 79 -4.10 6.93 16.30
CA ASN A 79 -3.89 8.31 16.75
C ASN A 79 -2.80 8.37 17.83
N LEU A 80 -1.86 9.31 17.66
CA LEU A 80 -0.86 9.67 18.66
C LEU A 80 -1.14 11.11 19.13
N PRO A 81 -1.31 11.32 20.45
CA PRO A 81 -1.61 12.64 20.99
C PRO A 81 -0.40 13.59 20.86
N GLY A 82 -0.68 14.84 20.49
CA GLY A 82 0.27 15.94 20.56
C GLY A 82 0.22 16.67 21.90
N HIS A 83 1.20 17.55 22.17
CA HIS A 83 1.19 18.39 23.37
C HIS A 83 0.63 19.80 23.14
N ARG A 84 0.25 20.15 21.91
CA ARG A 84 -0.33 21.45 21.55
C ARG A 84 -1.62 21.25 20.76
N ASP A 85 -2.47 22.25 20.84
CA ASP A 85 -3.58 22.45 19.90
C ASP A 85 -3.00 22.98 18.58
N MET A 86 -2.49 22.06 17.77
CA MET A 86 -1.86 22.31 16.47
C MET A 86 -2.50 21.41 15.42
N PRO A 87 -2.48 21.79 14.14
CA PRO A 87 -3.00 20.94 13.08
C PRO A 87 -2.32 19.57 13.06
N ARG A 88 -3.09 18.54 12.69
CA ARG A 88 -2.65 17.15 12.72
C ARG A 88 -1.69 16.87 11.58
N VAL A 89 -0.74 15.98 11.84
CA VAL A 89 0.13 15.41 10.81
C VAL A 89 -0.35 14.00 10.50
N TRP A 90 -0.77 13.77 9.27
CA TRP A 90 -1.17 12.47 8.75
C TRP A 90 0.00 11.81 8.04
N VAL A 91 0.21 10.53 8.29
CA VAL A 91 1.08 9.67 7.49
C VAL A 91 0.19 8.64 6.81
N LEU A 92 0.07 8.73 5.49
CA LEU A 92 -0.76 7.85 4.68
C LEU A 92 0.09 6.71 4.12
N SER A 93 -0.42 5.49 4.20
CA SER A 93 0.19 4.32 3.55
C SER A 93 -0.88 3.33 3.11
N HIS A 94 -0.58 2.52 2.11
CA HIS A 94 -1.50 1.50 1.63
C HIS A 94 -1.05 0.09 2.01
N LEU A 95 -2.03 -0.79 2.19
CA LEU A 95 -1.80 -2.18 2.62
C LEU A 95 -1.79 -3.16 1.46
N ASP A 96 -2.47 -2.82 0.36
CA ASP A 96 -2.60 -3.69 -0.79
C ASP A 96 -1.28 -3.84 -1.55
N VAL A 97 -1.26 -4.83 -2.45
CA VAL A 97 -0.12 -5.09 -3.33
C VAL A 97 -0.63 -5.58 -4.67
N VAL A 98 0.12 -5.31 -5.74
CA VAL A 98 -0.11 -5.97 -7.03
C VAL A 98 0.36 -7.44 -7.06
N PRO A 99 -0.17 -8.25 -8.01
CA PRO A 99 0.33 -9.60 -8.26
C PRO A 99 1.86 -9.63 -8.45
N PRO A 100 2.55 -10.66 -7.94
CA PRO A 100 4.00 -10.76 -8.08
C PRO A 100 4.43 -11.19 -9.50
N GLY A 101 3.52 -11.67 -10.34
CA GLY A 101 3.80 -12.05 -11.72
C GLY A 101 3.04 -13.30 -12.14
N GLU A 102 3.52 -13.97 -13.18
CA GLU A 102 2.96 -15.24 -13.64
C GLU A 102 3.45 -16.40 -12.75
N PRO A 103 2.56 -17.24 -12.20
CA PRO A 103 2.97 -18.47 -11.54
C PRO A 103 3.52 -19.47 -12.56
N MET A 104 4.57 -20.19 -12.17
CA MET A 104 5.23 -21.21 -12.98
C MET A 104 4.73 -22.61 -12.61
N ALA A 105 4.88 -23.57 -13.52
CA ALA A 105 4.39 -24.94 -13.32
C ALA A 105 5.06 -25.69 -12.15
N ASP A 106 6.24 -25.27 -11.72
CA ASP A 106 6.99 -25.81 -10.58
C ASP A 106 6.64 -25.14 -9.23
N GLY A 107 5.67 -24.23 -9.23
CA GLY A 107 5.26 -23.47 -8.05
C GLY A 107 6.10 -22.21 -7.78
N SER A 108 7.09 -21.91 -8.63
CA SER A 108 7.86 -20.66 -8.57
C SER A 108 7.13 -19.50 -9.28
N TRP A 109 7.70 -18.30 -9.23
CA TRP A 109 7.14 -17.13 -9.89
C TRP A 109 8.08 -16.60 -10.97
N LYS A 110 7.53 -16.30 -12.14
CA LYS A 110 8.31 -15.78 -13.27
C LYS A 110 8.96 -14.46 -12.88
N GLY A 111 10.29 -14.41 -13.01
CA GLY A 111 11.08 -13.21 -12.69
C GLY A 111 11.50 -13.10 -11.22
N TRP A 112 11.20 -14.09 -10.39
CA TRP A 112 11.63 -14.14 -9.00
C TRP A 112 12.65 -15.26 -8.74
N ASP A 113 13.70 -14.95 -7.99
CA ASP A 113 14.70 -15.92 -7.53
C ASP A 113 14.23 -16.73 -6.29
N SER A 114 13.08 -16.36 -5.72
CA SER A 114 12.46 -17.00 -4.56
C SER A 114 10.96 -16.69 -4.47
N ASP A 115 10.29 -17.22 -3.45
CA ASP A 115 8.92 -16.82 -3.15
C ASP A 115 8.84 -15.29 -2.93
N PRO A 116 8.02 -14.56 -3.70
CA PRO A 116 7.83 -13.11 -3.57
C PRO A 116 7.26 -12.69 -2.21
N PHE A 117 6.54 -13.58 -1.52
CA PHE A 117 5.92 -13.30 -0.23
C PHE A 117 6.79 -13.76 0.96
N ALA A 118 8.00 -14.28 0.69
CA ALA A 118 9.00 -14.56 1.72
C ALA A 118 10.15 -13.56 1.61
N VAL A 119 10.19 -12.58 2.53
CA VAL A 119 11.23 -11.53 2.51
C VAL A 119 12.61 -12.15 2.65
N ARG A 120 13.53 -11.73 1.77
CA ARG A 120 14.94 -12.10 1.82
C ARG A 120 15.83 -10.89 2.00
N ARG A 121 16.80 -11.01 2.90
CA ARG A 121 17.95 -10.08 2.97
C ARG A 121 18.92 -10.43 1.84
N VAL A 122 19.18 -9.48 0.95
CA VAL A 122 20.17 -9.60 -0.13
C VAL A 122 21.12 -8.42 -0.03
N GLY A 123 22.28 -8.65 0.58
CA GLY A 123 23.20 -7.57 0.93
C GLY A 123 22.56 -6.62 1.95
N GLY A 124 22.50 -5.33 1.61
CA GLY A 124 21.84 -4.29 2.42
C GLY A 124 20.37 -4.03 2.06
N MET A 125 19.75 -4.90 1.27
CA MET A 125 18.38 -4.73 0.77
C MET A 125 17.45 -5.84 1.26
N LEU A 126 16.16 -5.52 1.38
CA LEU A 126 15.09 -6.49 1.54
C LEU A 126 14.40 -6.71 0.19
N MET A 127 14.24 -7.97 -0.20
CA MET A 127 13.58 -8.36 -1.44
C MET A 127 12.28 -9.09 -1.11
N GLY A 128 11.17 -8.63 -1.67
CA GLY A 128 9.83 -9.19 -1.49
C GLY A 128 8.76 -8.31 -2.12
N ARG A 129 7.61 -8.88 -2.49
CA ARG A 129 6.45 -8.13 -2.97
C ARG A 129 5.89 -7.28 -1.84
N GLY A 130 5.64 -6.01 -2.10
CA GLY A 130 5.10 -5.09 -1.12
C GLY A 130 6.16 -4.32 -0.35
N VAL A 131 7.42 -4.78 -0.35
CA VAL A 131 8.48 -4.20 0.50
C VAL A 131 8.66 -2.71 0.24
N SER A 132 8.93 -2.32 -1.01
CA SER A 132 9.10 -0.89 -1.36
C SER A 132 7.77 -0.18 -1.63
N ASP A 133 6.72 -0.92 -1.95
CA ASP A 133 5.45 -0.38 -2.43
C ASP A 133 4.30 -1.23 -1.84
N ASN A 134 3.72 -0.84 -0.71
CA ASN A 134 4.05 0.34 0.11
C ASN A 134 4.35 0.01 1.58
N HIS A 135 4.75 -1.23 1.88
CA HIS A 135 4.96 -1.66 3.26
C HIS A 135 6.14 -0.95 3.93
N GLN A 136 7.12 -0.42 3.18
CA GLN A 136 8.15 0.44 3.78
C GLN A 136 7.55 1.67 4.48
N ALA A 137 6.47 2.25 3.93
CA ALA A 137 5.79 3.40 4.51
C ALA A 137 5.03 2.98 5.78
N VAL A 138 4.41 1.79 5.75
CA VAL A 138 3.78 1.17 6.93
C VAL A 138 4.83 0.96 8.03
N VAL A 139 5.92 0.26 7.74
CA VAL A 139 6.96 -0.05 8.73
C VAL A 139 7.62 1.23 9.27
N SER A 140 8.02 2.15 8.40
CA SER A 140 8.69 3.38 8.83
C SER A 140 7.79 4.27 9.70
N SER A 141 6.51 4.41 9.34
CA SER A 141 5.55 5.21 10.10
C SER A 141 5.22 4.59 11.46
N VAL A 142 5.04 3.26 11.50
CA VAL A 142 4.82 2.50 12.74
C VAL A 142 6.01 2.63 13.68
N PHE A 143 7.25 2.48 13.19
CA PHE A 143 8.44 2.63 14.03
C PHE A 143 8.71 4.07 14.45
N ALA A 144 8.36 5.07 13.62
CA ALA A 144 8.38 6.46 14.04
C ALA A 144 7.40 6.69 15.21
N ALA A 145 6.17 6.18 15.12
CA ALA A 145 5.18 6.25 16.20
C ALA A 145 5.64 5.53 17.47
N ARG A 146 6.17 4.30 17.35
CA ARG A 146 6.76 3.56 18.47
C ARG A 146 7.90 4.31 19.12
N ALA A 147 8.81 4.90 18.33
CA ALA A 147 9.92 5.68 18.85
C ALA A 147 9.44 6.85 19.72
N LEU A 148 8.33 7.50 19.33
CA LEU A 148 7.72 8.56 20.12
C LEU A 148 7.10 8.02 21.41
N LEU A 149 6.27 6.98 21.32
CA LEU A 149 5.54 6.43 22.46
C LEU A 149 6.46 5.76 23.49
N GLU A 150 7.34 4.87 23.05
CA GLU A 150 8.21 4.08 23.94
C GLU A 150 9.30 4.93 24.63
N ASN A 151 9.59 6.13 24.12
CA ASN A 151 10.50 7.09 24.73
C ASN A 151 9.79 8.24 25.46
N ASP A 152 8.46 8.19 25.60
CA ASP A 152 7.64 9.27 26.20
C ASP A 152 7.86 10.65 25.53
N ILE A 153 8.10 10.63 24.22
CA ILE A 153 8.27 11.84 23.40
C ILE A 153 6.91 12.23 22.84
N LYS A 154 6.34 13.33 23.36
CA LYS A 154 5.10 13.90 22.81
C LYS A 154 5.37 14.86 21.66
N PRO A 155 4.89 14.59 20.43
CA PRO A 155 5.06 15.49 19.30
C PRO A 155 4.32 16.82 19.52
N GLY A 156 4.72 17.86 18.78
CA GLY A 156 4.06 19.17 18.81
C GLY A 156 2.61 19.10 18.36
N SER A 157 2.43 18.59 17.15
CA SER A 157 1.14 18.25 16.58
C SER A 157 0.70 16.84 16.97
N PRO A 158 -0.60 16.55 17.06
CA PRO A 158 -1.08 15.18 17.02
C PRO A 158 -0.68 14.53 15.69
N VAL A 159 -0.39 13.23 15.73
CA VAL A 159 0.01 12.45 14.56
C VAL A 159 -1.00 11.34 14.34
N SER A 160 -1.38 11.07 13.10
CA SER A 160 -2.22 9.95 12.73
C SER A 160 -1.58 9.13 11.64
N LEU A 161 -1.54 7.82 11.81
CA LEU A 161 -1.18 6.91 10.72
C LEU A 161 -2.48 6.37 10.13
N LEU A 162 -2.70 6.62 8.84
CA LEU A 162 -3.86 6.13 8.11
C LEU A 162 -3.40 5.04 7.15
N PHE A 163 -3.94 3.84 7.35
CA PHE A 163 -3.70 2.66 6.53
C PHE A 163 -4.93 2.44 5.64
N VAL A 164 -4.75 2.49 4.33
CA VAL A 164 -5.83 2.36 3.35
C VAL A 164 -5.70 1.11 2.50
N ALA A 165 -6.82 0.66 1.95
CA ALA A 165 -6.89 -0.39 0.94
C ALA A 165 -6.91 0.20 -0.48
N ASP A 166 -6.77 -0.68 -1.48
CA ASP A 166 -7.18 -0.45 -2.87
C ASP A 166 -6.39 0.62 -3.64
N GLU A 167 -5.21 1.03 -3.17
CA GLU A 167 -4.43 2.09 -3.82
C GLU A 167 -4.02 1.67 -5.23
N GLU A 168 -3.52 0.44 -5.36
CA GLU A 168 -2.95 -0.13 -6.60
C GLU A 168 -4.01 -0.32 -7.70
N THR A 169 -5.29 -0.22 -7.33
CA THR A 169 -6.46 -0.43 -8.19
C THR A 169 -7.37 0.79 -8.29
N GLY A 170 -6.88 1.96 -7.83
CA GLY A 170 -7.52 3.27 -8.07
C GLY A 170 -8.13 3.94 -6.85
N SER A 171 -7.88 3.44 -5.64
CA SER A 171 -8.24 4.03 -4.34
C SER A 171 -9.74 4.20 -4.07
N HIS A 172 -10.63 3.60 -4.88
CA HIS A 172 -12.07 3.77 -4.75
C HIS A 172 -12.62 3.17 -3.45
N LYS A 173 -12.08 2.03 -3.02
CA LYS A 173 -12.40 1.40 -1.72
C LYS A 173 -11.51 1.89 -0.58
N GLY A 174 -10.47 2.66 -0.93
CA GLY A 174 -9.48 3.23 -0.04
C GLY A 174 -9.73 4.69 0.30
N LEU A 175 -8.73 5.52 -0.01
CA LEU A 175 -8.72 6.94 0.31
C LEU A 175 -9.95 7.69 -0.25
N PHE A 176 -10.45 7.37 -1.45
CA PHE A 176 -11.65 8.06 -1.97
C PHE A 176 -12.91 7.76 -1.17
N HIS A 177 -13.03 6.55 -0.60
CA HIS A 177 -14.12 6.24 0.32
C HIS A 177 -13.98 7.04 1.61
N VAL A 178 -12.78 7.07 2.21
CA VAL A 178 -12.51 7.84 3.43
C VAL A 178 -12.80 9.32 3.21
N LEU A 179 -12.35 9.92 2.10
CA LEU A 179 -12.62 11.33 1.79
C LEU A 179 -14.10 11.59 1.52
N GLY A 180 -14.80 10.69 0.83
CA GLY A 180 -16.21 10.86 0.46
C GLY A 180 -17.17 10.74 1.63
N GLU A 181 -17.00 9.71 2.47
CA GLU A 181 -17.93 9.39 3.56
C GLU A 181 -17.46 9.89 4.92
N HIS A 182 -16.14 10.04 5.10
CA HIS A 182 -15.49 10.37 6.36
C HIS A 182 -14.56 11.59 6.26
N GLY A 183 -14.70 12.42 5.22
CA GLY A 183 -13.80 13.56 5.00
C GLY A 183 -13.74 14.57 6.15
N TYR A 184 -14.72 14.54 7.07
CA TYR A 184 -14.74 15.34 8.30
C TYR A 184 -13.60 15.01 9.28
N VAL A 185 -12.91 13.89 9.12
CA VAL A 185 -11.75 13.53 9.97
C VAL A 185 -10.52 14.39 9.67
N PHE A 186 -10.46 14.96 8.46
CA PHE A 186 -9.37 15.84 8.04
C PHE A 186 -9.75 17.31 8.23
N SER A 187 -8.78 18.11 8.64
CA SER A 187 -8.88 19.57 8.63
C SER A 187 -8.12 20.18 7.46
N HIS A 188 -8.56 21.37 7.01
CA HIS A 188 -7.85 22.14 5.98
C HIS A 188 -6.43 22.56 6.38
N ASP A 189 -6.17 22.66 7.68
CA ASP A 189 -4.87 23.07 8.22
C ASP A 189 -3.92 21.87 8.45
N ASP A 190 -4.41 20.64 8.28
CA ASP A 190 -3.61 19.44 8.51
C ASP A 190 -2.49 19.31 7.47
N ALA A 191 -1.40 18.67 7.87
CA ALA A 191 -0.33 18.27 6.97
C ALA A 191 -0.46 16.79 6.65
N ILE A 192 -0.34 16.41 5.38
CA ILE A 192 -0.40 15.01 4.92
C ILE A 192 0.94 14.64 4.30
N ILE A 193 1.51 13.54 4.77
CA ILE A 193 2.76 12.96 4.29
C ILE A 193 2.44 11.58 3.72
N VAL A 194 2.88 11.32 2.48
CA VAL A 194 2.73 10.03 1.80
C VAL A 194 4.14 9.50 1.51
N PRO A 195 4.68 8.52 2.28
CA PRO A 195 6.06 8.05 2.15
C PRO A 195 6.25 7.06 0.99
N ASP A 196 5.71 7.37 -0.18
CA ASP A 196 5.68 6.45 -1.32
C ASP A 196 6.95 6.51 -2.18
N TRP A 197 7.58 7.68 -2.20
CA TRP A 197 8.86 7.91 -2.86
C TRP A 197 9.77 8.82 -2.04
N GLY A 198 11.08 8.62 -2.16
CA GLY A 198 12.07 9.50 -1.55
C GLY A 198 13.51 9.12 -1.88
N LYS A 199 14.45 9.86 -1.29
CA LYS A 199 15.88 9.52 -1.30
C LYS A 199 16.29 8.94 0.04
N GLN A 200 17.33 8.09 0.02
CA GLN A 200 17.91 7.49 1.21
C GLN A 200 18.33 8.52 2.28
N ASP A 201 18.73 9.72 1.88
CA ASP A 201 19.13 10.81 2.77
C ASP A 201 17.96 11.72 3.22
N GLY A 202 16.73 11.42 2.79
CA GLY A 202 15.55 12.23 3.09
C GLY A 202 15.54 13.62 2.44
N SER A 203 16.44 13.91 1.50
CA SER A 203 16.60 15.25 0.92
C SER A 203 15.57 15.60 -0.16
N ALA A 204 14.81 14.62 -0.65
CA ALA A 204 13.85 14.81 -1.72
C ALA A 204 12.41 14.80 -1.18
N ILE A 205 11.66 15.83 -1.54
CA ILE A 205 10.23 15.95 -1.28
C ILE A 205 9.56 16.10 -2.64
N GLU A 206 8.68 15.16 -2.96
CA GLU A 206 7.81 15.30 -4.12
C GLU A 206 6.63 16.22 -3.78
N VAL A 207 6.34 17.17 -4.66
CA VAL A 207 5.28 18.18 -4.45
C VAL A 207 4.17 18.10 -5.50
N ALA A 208 4.32 17.18 -6.47
CA ALA A 208 3.35 16.97 -7.53
C ALA A 208 3.58 15.59 -8.16
N GLU A 209 2.48 14.88 -8.40
CA GLU A 209 2.45 13.59 -9.09
C GLU A 209 1.71 13.70 -10.43
N LYS A 210 1.89 12.71 -11.31
CA LYS A 210 1.08 12.60 -12.53
C LYS A 210 -0.21 11.84 -12.23
N SER A 211 -1.31 12.27 -12.83
CA SER A 211 -2.52 11.44 -12.85
C SER A 211 -2.43 10.34 -13.92
N VAL A 212 -3.23 9.29 -13.77
CA VAL A 212 -3.30 8.15 -14.69
C VAL A 212 -4.66 8.13 -15.39
N LEU A 213 -4.65 7.89 -16.70
CA LEU A 213 -5.85 7.62 -17.50
C LEU A 213 -5.77 6.22 -18.08
N TRP A 214 -6.58 5.30 -17.56
CA TRP A 214 -6.71 3.95 -18.09
C TRP A 214 -7.75 3.91 -19.21
N LEU A 215 -7.37 3.37 -20.38
CA LEU A 215 -8.24 3.24 -21.56
C LEU A 215 -8.33 1.78 -22.02
N GLU A 216 -9.55 1.23 -22.09
CA GLU A 216 -9.81 -0.07 -22.74
C GLU A 216 -10.23 0.13 -24.20
N PHE A 217 -9.52 -0.50 -25.13
CA PHE A 217 -9.91 -0.56 -26.54
C PHE A 217 -10.42 -1.94 -26.90
N ARG A 218 -11.71 -2.05 -27.26
CA ARG A 218 -12.31 -3.29 -27.73
C ARG A 218 -12.41 -3.33 -29.25
N VAL A 219 -11.52 -4.08 -29.90
CA VAL A 219 -11.52 -4.28 -31.35
C VAL A 219 -12.34 -5.51 -31.72
N ARG A 220 -13.39 -5.31 -32.51
CA ARG A 220 -14.27 -6.40 -32.99
C ARG A 220 -13.92 -6.78 -34.42
N GLY A 221 -13.81 -8.08 -34.68
CA GLY A 221 -13.57 -8.66 -35.99
C GLY A 221 -14.73 -9.53 -36.47
N ARG A 222 -14.50 -10.28 -37.54
CA ARG A 222 -15.43 -11.26 -38.10
C ARG A 222 -14.72 -12.61 -38.16
N GLN A 223 -15.23 -13.59 -37.43
CA GLN A 223 -14.69 -14.94 -37.41
C GLN A 223 -14.87 -15.63 -38.77
N SER A 224 -13.89 -16.44 -39.17
CA SER A 224 -13.93 -17.26 -40.37
C SER A 224 -13.11 -18.53 -40.16
N HIS A 225 -13.25 -19.52 -41.05
CA HIS A 225 -12.40 -20.71 -41.03
C HIS A 225 -10.93 -20.32 -41.31
N GLY A 226 -9.97 -20.94 -40.62
CA GLY A 226 -8.54 -20.57 -40.73
C GLY A 226 -7.97 -20.65 -42.16
N SER A 227 -8.54 -21.51 -43.01
CA SER A 227 -8.19 -21.61 -44.44
C SER A 227 -8.88 -20.60 -45.36
N ARG A 228 -9.83 -19.79 -44.84
CA ARG A 228 -10.61 -18.79 -45.58
C ARG A 228 -10.49 -17.39 -44.95
N PRO A 229 -9.27 -16.85 -44.81
CA PRO A 229 -9.04 -15.54 -44.19
C PRO A 229 -9.69 -14.39 -44.98
N ASP A 230 -9.95 -14.59 -46.28
CA ASP A 230 -10.70 -13.68 -47.15
C ASP A 230 -12.12 -13.38 -46.64
N LEU A 231 -12.72 -14.32 -45.90
CA LEU A 231 -14.07 -14.17 -45.36
C LEU A 231 -14.06 -13.54 -43.97
N GLY A 232 -12.92 -13.43 -43.31
CA GLY A 232 -12.79 -12.89 -41.95
C GLY A 232 -12.42 -11.41 -41.88
N ILE A 233 -12.53 -10.85 -40.68
CA ILE A 233 -11.89 -9.59 -40.30
C ILE A 233 -11.08 -9.89 -39.04
N ASN A 234 -9.76 -9.90 -39.15
CA ASN A 234 -8.88 -10.28 -38.06
C ASN A 234 -8.77 -9.13 -37.04
N ALA A 235 -9.45 -9.28 -35.91
CA ALA A 235 -9.41 -8.31 -34.81
C ALA A 235 -7.99 -8.11 -34.24
N LEU A 236 -7.17 -9.16 -34.17
CA LEU A 236 -5.79 -9.07 -33.70
C LEU A 236 -4.97 -8.17 -34.60
N ARG A 237 -5.09 -8.31 -35.93
CA ARG A 237 -4.37 -7.45 -36.88
C ARG A 237 -4.75 -5.98 -36.72
N ALA A 238 -6.05 -5.69 -36.60
CA ALA A 238 -6.54 -4.32 -36.40
C ALA A 238 -6.10 -3.76 -35.03
N GLY A 239 -6.15 -4.58 -33.97
CA GLY A 239 -5.66 -4.23 -32.64
C GLY A 239 -4.17 -3.94 -32.62
N SER A 240 -3.33 -4.78 -33.23
CA SER A 240 -1.88 -4.54 -33.33
C SER A 240 -1.57 -3.24 -34.05
N TRP A 241 -2.36 -2.88 -35.06
CA TRP A 241 -2.18 -1.62 -35.77
C TRP A 241 -2.63 -0.41 -34.93
N LEU A 242 -3.71 -0.53 -34.15
CA LEU A 242 -4.14 0.51 -33.22
C LEU A 242 -3.06 0.78 -32.17
N VAL A 243 -2.45 -0.27 -31.61
CA VAL A 243 -1.35 -0.16 -30.63
C VAL A 243 -0.15 0.61 -31.20
N GLN A 244 0.13 0.52 -32.50
CA GLN A 244 1.22 1.27 -33.13
C GLN A 244 0.91 2.75 -33.39
N ARG A 245 -0.34 3.19 -33.17
CA ARG A 245 -0.78 4.55 -33.45
C ARG A 245 -1.14 5.38 -32.23
N LEU A 246 -1.35 4.71 -31.10
CA LEU A 246 -1.48 5.34 -29.79
C LEU A 246 -0.08 5.68 -29.26
#